data_AF-A0A917WR61-F1
#
_entry.id   AF-A0A917WR61-F1
#
_cell.length_a   1.000
_cell.length_b   1.000
_cell.length_c   1.000
_cell.angle_alpha   90.00
_cell.angle_beta   90.00
_cell.angle_gamma   90.00
#
_symmetry.space_group_name_H-M   'P 1'
#
loop_
_entity.id
_entity.type
_entity.pdbx_description
1 polymer ?
#
loop_
_entity_poly.entity_id
_entity_poly.type
_entity_poly.pdbx_seq_one_letter_code
_entity_poly.pdbx_strand_id
1 'polypeptide(L)'
;MRAEELRAAAAGRPGWQIDDEAGVYAPGGAWSGRVRAVDAPQRADRAWHTAILLDGVARHTRLCRTAAEAVGWTERLVATCTAPPPGTTA
;
A
#
# COMPACT_ATOMS: atom_id res chain seq x y z
N MET A 1 -7.71 5.84 12.82
CA MET A 1 -8.65 5.05 11.96
C MET A 1 -8.45 3.57 12.28
N ARG A 2 -9.46 2.69 12.11
CA ARG A 2 -9.36 1.26 12.48
C ARG A 2 -8.90 0.40 11.30
N ALA A 3 -8.10 -0.63 11.56
CA ALA A 3 -7.66 -1.62 10.57
C ALA A 3 -8.82 -2.32 9.83
N GLU A 4 -10.02 -2.32 10.41
CA GLU A 4 -11.25 -2.82 9.80
C GLU A 4 -11.56 -2.14 8.44
N GLU A 5 -11.33 -0.84 8.30
CA GLU A 5 -11.56 -0.12 7.04
C GLU A 5 -10.58 -0.57 5.95
N LEU A 6 -9.35 -0.87 6.34
CA LEU A 6 -8.34 -1.41 5.43
C LEU A 6 -8.68 -2.85 5.02
N ARG A 7 -9.12 -3.69 5.97
CA ARG A 7 -9.64 -5.03 5.67
C ARG A 7 -10.79 -4.96 4.67
N ALA A 8 -11.74 -4.03 4.87
CA ALA A 8 -12.85 -3.84 3.95
C ALA A 8 -12.38 -3.37 2.56
N ALA A 9 -11.41 -2.46 2.48
CA ALA A 9 -10.88 -1.97 1.20
C ALA A 9 -10.06 -3.02 0.43
N ALA A 10 -9.35 -3.89 1.13
CA ALA A 10 -8.56 -4.98 0.57
C ALA A 10 -9.36 -6.29 0.40
N ALA A 11 -10.60 -6.35 0.87
CA ALA A 11 -11.44 -7.54 0.75
C ALA A 11 -11.63 -7.94 -0.71
N GLY A 12 -11.37 -9.22 -1.03
CA GLY A 12 -11.46 -9.74 -2.38
C GLY A 12 -10.29 -9.34 -3.31
N ARG A 13 -9.25 -8.68 -2.79
CA ARG A 13 -8.06 -8.31 -3.56
C ARG A 13 -6.91 -9.29 -3.28
N PRO A 14 -6.46 -10.09 -4.27
CA PRO A 14 -5.41 -11.07 -4.07
C PRO A 14 -4.07 -10.38 -3.77
N GLY A 15 -3.23 -11.01 -2.93
CA GLY A 15 -1.91 -10.50 -2.57
C GLY A 15 -1.90 -9.52 -1.39
N TRP A 16 -3.06 -9.19 -0.80
CA TRP A 16 -3.14 -8.44 0.45
C TRP A 16 -3.16 -9.34 1.67
N GLN A 17 -2.37 -8.97 2.67
CA GLN A 17 -2.33 -9.55 4.01
C GLN A 17 -2.60 -8.41 4.98
N ILE A 18 -3.72 -8.45 5.72
CA ILE A 18 -4.11 -7.36 6.62
C ILE A 18 -4.09 -7.84 8.07
N ASP A 19 -3.17 -7.30 8.84
CA ASP A 19 -3.08 -7.48 10.29
C ASP A 19 -3.78 -6.33 11.03
N ASP A 20 -3.74 -6.34 12.35
CA ASP A 20 -4.43 -5.33 13.17
C ASP A 20 -3.79 -3.94 13.11
N GLU A 21 -2.51 -3.85 12.71
CA GLU A 21 -1.77 -2.59 12.64
C GLU A 21 -1.53 -2.09 11.21
N ALA A 22 -1.49 -3.00 10.23
CA ALA A 22 -1.10 -2.66 8.86
C ALA A 22 -1.64 -3.69 7.85
N GLY A 23 -1.72 -3.26 6.60
CA GLY A 23 -1.90 -4.12 5.43
C GLY A 23 -0.63 -4.18 4.61
N VAL A 24 -0.24 -5.38 4.21
CA VAL A 24 0.89 -5.64 3.32
C VAL A 24 0.35 -6.17 2.00
N TYR A 25 0.76 -5.56 0.89
CA TYR A 25 0.49 -6.02 -0.46
C TYR A 25 1.75 -6.63 -1.06
N ALA A 26 1.74 -7.93 -1.32
CA ALA A 26 2.86 -8.66 -1.88
C ALA A 26 2.36 -9.62 -2.97
N PRO A 27 2.25 -9.16 -4.23
CA PRO A 27 1.75 -10.00 -5.34
C PRO A 27 2.79 -11.00 -5.88
N GLY A 28 3.91 -11.23 -5.19
CA GLY A 28 4.95 -12.20 -5.56
C GLY A 28 6.18 -11.63 -6.28
N GLY A 29 6.39 -10.31 -6.25
CA GLY A 29 7.58 -9.64 -6.79
C GLY A 29 8.57 -9.17 -5.72
N ALA A 30 9.68 -8.55 -6.15
CA ALA A 30 10.67 -7.93 -5.25
C ALA A 30 10.13 -6.73 -4.47
N TRP A 31 9.02 -6.16 -4.94
CA TRP A 31 8.36 -5.01 -4.35
C TRP A 31 7.15 -5.43 -3.53
N SER A 32 7.05 -4.88 -2.31
CA SER A 32 5.87 -5.01 -1.47
C SER A 32 5.38 -3.63 -1.03
N GLY A 33 4.08 -3.50 -0.85
CA GLY A 33 3.46 -2.30 -0.33
C GLY A 33 3.03 -2.49 1.11
N ARG A 34 3.18 -1.47 1.96
CA ARG A 34 2.69 -1.46 3.33
C ARG A 34 1.80 -0.24 3.55
N VAL A 35 0.57 -0.47 3.97
CA VAL A 35 -0.41 0.54 4.36
C VAL A 35 -0.62 0.42 5.86
N ARG A 36 -0.58 1.53 6.59
CA ARG A 36 -0.94 1.55 8.02
C ARG A 36 -1.78 2.78 8.35
N ALA A 37 -2.67 2.65 9.33
CA ALA A 37 -3.34 3.82 9.86
C ALA A 37 -2.30 4.67 10.61
N VAL A 38 -2.35 5.98 10.44
CA VAL A 38 -1.55 6.91 11.25
C VAL A 38 -2.46 7.93 11.90
N ASP A 39 -2.25 8.17 13.17
CA ASP A 39 -2.80 9.34 13.83
C ASP A 39 -1.98 10.55 13.39
N ALA A 40 -2.61 11.42 12.59
CA ALA A 40 -2.01 12.66 12.15
C ALA A 40 -2.36 13.75 13.18
N PRO A 41 -1.45 14.18 14.07
CA PRO A 41 -1.78 15.13 15.14
C PRO A 41 -2.15 16.54 14.61
N GLN A 42 -1.83 16.84 13.36
CA GLN A 42 -1.98 18.18 12.76
C GLN A 42 -3.25 18.37 11.92
N ARG A 43 -4.04 17.32 11.67
CA ARG A 43 -5.34 17.45 11.02
C ARG A 43 -6.35 16.67 11.84
N ALA A 44 -7.49 17.29 12.14
CA ALA A 44 -8.64 16.61 12.74
C ALA A 44 -9.13 15.41 11.88
N ASP A 45 -8.66 15.32 10.64
CA ASP A 45 -8.89 14.21 9.73
C ASP A 45 -7.87 13.08 9.91
N ARG A 46 -8.42 11.89 10.09
CA ARG A 46 -7.69 10.62 10.17
C ARG A 46 -7.01 10.35 8.81
N ALA A 47 -5.81 9.76 8.79
CA ALA A 47 -5.09 9.44 7.54
C ALA A 47 -4.53 8.00 7.52
N TRP A 48 -4.28 7.51 6.31
CA TRP A 48 -3.57 6.27 6.02
C TRP A 48 -2.19 6.60 5.48
N HIS A 49 -1.15 5.99 6.02
CA HIS A 49 0.19 6.10 5.50
C HIS A 49 0.54 4.87 4.69
N THR A 50 0.89 5.08 3.42
CA THR A 50 1.35 4.03 2.53
C THR A 50 2.84 4.18 2.29
N ALA A 51 3.56 3.06 2.30
CA ALA A 51 4.96 2.96 1.94
C ALA A 51 5.16 1.79 0.97
N ILE A 52 5.93 1.98 -0.10
CA ILE A 52 6.41 0.89 -0.94
C ILE A 52 7.81 0.51 -0.51
N LEU A 53 8.01 -0.78 -0.25
CA LEU A 53 9.23 -1.38 0.24
C LEU A 53 9.89 -2.20 -0.87
N LEU A 54 11.20 -2.00 -1.06
CA LEU A 54 12.09 -2.88 -1.83
C LEU A 54 13.17 -3.37 -0.87
N ASP A 55 13.31 -4.69 -0.73
CA ASP A 55 14.25 -5.29 0.23
C ASP A 55 14.11 -4.72 1.66
N GLY A 56 12.87 -4.43 2.08
CA GLY A 56 12.55 -3.83 3.38
C GLY A 56 12.79 -2.32 3.49
N VAL A 57 13.33 -1.66 2.46
CA VAL A 57 13.58 -0.22 2.44
C VAL A 57 12.43 0.53 1.78
N ALA A 58 11.87 1.51 2.49
CA ALA A 58 10.84 2.39 1.93
C ALA A 58 11.40 3.30 0.83
N ARG A 59 10.89 3.12 -0.40
CA ARG A 59 11.29 3.91 -1.57
C ARG A 59 10.29 5.02 -1.89
N HIS A 60 9.01 4.74 -1.68
CA HIS A 60 7.93 5.70 -1.92
C HIS A 60 7.01 5.74 -0.72
N THR A 61 6.59 6.92 -0.30
CA THR A 61 5.64 7.11 0.78
C THR A 61 4.55 8.09 0.36
N ARG A 62 3.33 7.87 0.86
CA ARG A 62 2.20 8.74 0.60
C ARG A 62 1.22 8.72 1.77
N LEU A 63 0.74 9.89 2.13
CA LEU A 63 -0.42 10.04 2.99
C LEU A 63 -1.69 10.03 2.14
N CYS A 64 -2.60 9.14 2.48
CA CYS A 64 -3.90 8.95 1.86
C CYS A 64 -5.00 9.29 2.86
N ARG A 65 -6.10 9.85 2.37
CA ARG A 65 -7.23 10.23 3.24
C ARG A 65 -8.17 9.05 3.52
N THR A 66 -8.18 8.04 2.67
CA THR A 66 -9.05 6.86 2.80
C THR A 66 -8.26 5.57 2.60
N ALA A 67 -8.78 4.47 3.16
CA ALA A 67 -8.19 3.14 2.98
C ALA A 67 -8.19 2.71 1.51
N ALA A 68 -9.27 3.00 0.77
CA ALA A 68 -9.36 2.69 -0.65
C ALA A 68 -8.32 3.43 -1.50
N GLU A 69 -8.04 4.71 -1.20
CA GLU A 69 -6.98 5.46 -1.88
C GLU A 69 -5.60 4.84 -1.59
N ALA A 70 -5.37 4.45 -0.32
CA ALA A 70 -4.12 3.82 0.10
C ALA A 70 -3.89 2.49 -0.63
N VAL A 71 -4.90 1.61 -0.64
CA VAL A 71 -4.86 0.30 -1.31
C VAL A 71 -4.64 0.47 -2.82
N GLY A 72 -5.44 1.32 -3.48
CA GLY A 72 -5.34 1.52 -4.93
C GLY A 72 -4.01 2.14 -5.36
N TRP A 73 -3.46 3.09 -4.58
CA TRP A 73 -2.14 3.65 -4.85
C TRP A 73 -1.04 2.60 -4.68
N THR A 74 -1.14 1.78 -3.63
CA THR A 74 -0.19 0.70 -3.36
C THR A 74 -0.08 -0.27 -4.52
N GLU A 75 -1.22 -0.81 -4.95
CA GLU A 75 -1.28 -1.80 -6.03
C GLU A 75 -0.73 -1.25 -7.34
N ARG A 76 -1.17 -0.04 -7.72
CA ARG A 76 -0.73 0.61 -8.95
C ARG A 76 0.78 0.83 -8.95
N LEU A 77 1.33 1.26 -7.82
CA LEU A 77 2.76 1.56 -7.73
C LEU A 77 3.60 0.29 -7.71
N VAL A 78 3.20 -0.75 -6.96
CA VAL A 78 3.85 -2.07 -6.99
C VAL A 78 3.79 -2.67 -8.39
N ALA A 79 2.66 -2.58 -9.09
CA ALA A 79 2.53 -3.03 -10.48
C ALA A 79 3.47 -2.26 -11.42
N THR A 80 3.61 -0.94 -11.24
CA THR A 80 4.53 -0.11 -12.04
C THR A 80 5.99 -0.49 -11.76
N CYS A 81 6.35 -0.77 -10.52
CA CYS A 81 7.71 -1.15 -10.13
C CYS A 81 8.07 -2.59 -10.51
N THR A 82 7.07 -3.48 -10.63
CA THR A 82 7.25 -4.88 -11.02
C THR A 82 7.14 -5.09 -12.53
N ALA A 83 6.49 -4.18 -13.25
CA ALA A 83 6.43 -4.21 -14.70
C ALA A 83 7.84 -4.02 -15.29
N PRO A 84 8.28 -4.88 -16.23
CA PRO A 84 9.49 -4.63 -16.98
C PRO A 84 9.35 -3.30 -17.74
N PRO A 85 10.45 -2.53 -17.91
CA PRO A 85 10.38 -1.28 -18.67
C PRO A 85 9.81 -1.55 -20.06
N PRO A 86 8.86 -0.73 -20.55
CA PRO A 86 8.33 -0.89 -21.89
C PRO A 86 9.45 -0.62 -22.89
N GLY A 87 10.02 -1.67 -23.49
CA GLY A 87 11.03 -1.54 -24.54
C GLY A 87 12.11 -2.61 -24.63
N THR A 88 12.15 -3.65 -23.79
CA THR A 88 13.08 -4.78 -24.01
C THR A 88 12.40 -5.91 -24.77
N THR A 89 12.21 -5.71 -26.08
CA THR A 89 12.16 -6.82 -27.03
C THR A 89 13.59 -7.30 -27.26
N ALA A 90 13.84 -8.56 -26.92
CA ALA A 90 15.07 -9.28 -27.23
C ALA A 90 15.24 -9.49 -28.74
#